data_AF-A0A935D3L0-F1
#
_entry.id   AF-A0A935D3L0-F1
#
_cell.length_a   1.000
_cell.length_b   1.000
_cell.length_c   1.000
_cell.angle_alpha   90.00
_cell.angle_beta   90.00
_cell.angle_gamma   90.00
#
_symmetry.space_group_name_H-M   'P 1'
#
loop_
_entity.id
_entity.type
_entity.pdbx_description
1 polymer ?
#
loop_
_entity_poly.entity_id
_entity_poly.type
_entity_poly.pdbx_seq_one_letter_code
_entity_poly.pdbx_strand_id
1 'polypeptide(L)'
;MQKATQDIRYPLAPYRVGRARNVSLVALGLGGLACAALAGSGSRVLQALAAVLVVSAVALVARRLRRPAATGALIWRGGRLVRELDGVTSELLDLDEPFGLTVLGNRRRTRVLLAFTRLSATRFVSVHLDEGSDDTRAALVALAATIPEGDALDVDGADIGLHPADALALVRALERTHPLSLRSLYLSTSKGDPLVLAGHDIHLGAHSFDLRAPLEWRPFVFHESSGAITTLYQATWLRQRGDELVLVAPMPLDVIPRSGSALGGTPASELRILAQTSEAPPPRELRVAIDRMFMLPLRRALDAAPPAKRAPSIPPATHRKAARSSAGD
;
A
#
# COMPACT_ATOMS: atom_id res chain seq x y z
N MET A 1 10.72 -41.16 -2.41
CA MET A 1 9.63 -40.71 -1.51
C MET A 1 9.64 -39.19 -1.44
N GLN A 2 8.89 -38.51 -2.32
CA GLN A 2 8.65 -37.07 -2.20
C GLN A 2 7.69 -36.85 -1.03
N LYS A 3 8.14 -36.13 0.01
CA LYS A 3 7.25 -35.65 1.07
C LYS A 3 6.20 -34.77 0.37
N ALA A 4 4.92 -35.13 0.48
CA ALA A 4 3.84 -34.27 0.02
C ALA A 4 3.96 -32.94 0.77
N THR A 5 4.46 -31.90 0.08
CA THR A 5 4.54 -30.56 0.64
C THR A 5 3.12 -30.12 0.93
N GLN A 6 2.80 -29.96 2.22
CA GLN A 6 1.47 -29.57 2.65
C GLN A 6 1.16 -28.18 2.09
N ASP A 7 0.07 -28.07 1.35
CA ASP A 7 -0.41 -26.79 0.83
C ASP A 7 -0.79 -25.87 1.99
N ILE A 8 -0.31 -24.63 1.95
CA ILE A 8 -0.71 -23.61 2.92
C ILE A 8 -1.86 -22.83 2.30
N ARG A 9 -3.00 -22.77 3.01
CA ARG A 9 -4.22 -22.12 2.53
C ARG A 9 -4.55 -20.92 3.41
N TYR A 10 -4.68 -19.75 2.78
CA TYR A 10 -5.05 -18.48 3.39
C TYR A 10 -6.46 -18.10 2.94
N PRO A 11 -7.48 -18.16 3.79
CA PRO A 11 -8.87 -17.94 3.39
C PRO A 11 -9.11 -16.50 2.93
N LEU A 12 -9.90 -16.34 1.87
CA LEU A 12 -10.41 -15.06 1.41
C LEU A 12 -11.86 -14.90 1.88
N ALA A 13 -12.17 -13.75 2.47
CA ALA A 13 -13.49 -13.46 3.02
C ALA A 13 -14.04 -12.15 2.43
N PRO A 14 -15.36 -12.06 2.22
CA PRO A 14 -15.99 -10.81 1.87
C PRO A 14 -15.91 -9.84 3.05
N TYR A 15 -15.52 -8.59 2.77
CA TYR A 15 -15.47 -7.52 3.74
C TYR A 15 -16.88 -7.11 4.18
N ARG A 16 -17.07 -6.97 5.49
CA ARG A 16 -18.34 -6.48 6.05
C ARG A 16 -18.16 -5.07 6.58
N VAL A 17 -18.52 -4.07 5.78
CA VAL A 17 -18.66 -2.70 6.27
C VAL A 17 -19.69 -2.65 7.41
N GLY A 18 -19.25 -2.32 8.62
CA GLY A 18 -20.06 -1.59 9.60
C GLY A 18 -21.28 -2.27 10.23
N ARG A 19 -21.37 -3.60 10.34
CA ARG A 19 -22.56 -4.26 10.97
C ARG A 19 -22.39 -4.75 12.41
N ALA A 20 -21.17 -4.92 12.92
CA ALA A 20 -20.96 -5.53 14.25
C ALA A 20 -21.37 -4.63 15.43
N ARG A 21 -21.19 -3.31 15.30
CA ARG A 21 -21.46 -2.36 16.38
C ARG A 21 -22.96 -2.20 16.70
N ASN A 22 -23.81 -2.33 15.68
CA ASN A 22 -25.28 -2.30 15.86
C ASN A 22 -25.84 -3.63 16.38
N VAL A 23 -25.16 -4.76 16.12
CA VAL A 23 -25.62 -6.09 16.59
C VAL A 23 -25.42 -6.25 18.10
N SER A 24 -24.36 -5.67 18.67
CA SER A 24 -24.08 -5.75 20.11
C SER A 24 -25.10 -4.96 20.95
N LEU A 25 -25.52 -3.79 20.49
CA LEU A 25 -26.57 -2.99 21.15
C LEU A 25 -27.94 -3.67 21.09
N VAL A 26 -28.27 -4.30 19.96
CA VAL A 26 -29.53 -5.06 19.82
C VAL A 26 -29.53 -6.32 20.69
N ALA A 27 -28.40 -7.04 20.78
CA ALA A 27 -28.29 -8.23 21.62
C ALA A 27 -28.36 -7.91 23.13
N LEU A 28 -27.72 -6.82 23.58
CA LEU A 28 -27.83 -6.35 24.96
C LEU A 28 -29.24 -5.87 25.30
N GLY A 29 -29.90 -5.15 24.38
CA GLY A 29 -31.30 -4.72 24.55
C GLY A 29 -32.28 -5.88 24.66
N LEU A 30 -32.12 -6.92 23.82
CA LEU A 30 -32.95 -8.12 23.86
C LEU A 30 -32.69 -8.99 25.10
N GLY A 31 -31.44 -9.07 25.57
CA GLY A 31 -31.09 -9.77 26.81
C GLY A 31 -31.71 -9.13 28.05
N GLY A 32 -31.72 -7.78 28.12
CA GLY A 32 -32.39 -7.04 29.20
C GLY A 32 -33.91 -7.25 29.22
N LEU A 33 -34.55 -7.23 28.05
CA LEU A 33 -35.99 -7.49 27.89
C LEU A 33 -36.39 -8.92 28.28
N ALA A 34 -35.54 -9.90 27.97
CA ALA A 34 -35.77 -11.30 28.32
C ALA A 34 -35.71 -11.56 29.83
N CYS A 35 -34.73 -10.97 30.53
CA CYS A 35 -34.62 -11.08 31.98
C CYS A 35 -35.81 -10.42 32.69
N ALA A 36 -36.30 -9.29 32.17
CA ALA A 36 -37.50 -8.63 32.70
C ALA A 36 -38.78 -9.45 32.49
N ALA A 37 -38.93 -10.13 31.34
CA ALA A 37 -40.09 -10.96 31.04
C ALA A 37 -40.14 -12.27 31.85
N LEU A 38 -38.99 -12.85 32.21
CA LEU A 38 -38.89 -14.07 33.01
C LEU A 38 -39.08 -13.83 34.53
N ALA A 39 -38.92 -12.59 35.01
CA ALA A 39 -39.13 -12.21 36.41
C ALA A 39 -40.60 -11.87 36.75
N GLY A 40 -41.48 -11.73 35.76
CA GLY A 40 -42.90 -11.43 35.95
C GLY A 40 -43.77 -12.68 36.08
N SER A 41 -44.81 -12.61 36.92
CA SER A 41 -45.84 -13.66 37.13
C SER A 41 -46.82 -13.83 35.96
N GLY A 42 -46.33 -13.71 34.73
CA GLY A 42 -47.12 -13.84 33.50
C GLY A 42 -47.51 -15.28 33.18
N SER A 43 -48.46 -15.46 32.26
CA SER A 43 -48.90 -16.79 31.83
C SER A 43 -47.73 -17.60 31.22
N ARG A 44 -47.72 -18.92 31.45
CA ARG A 44 -46.68 -19.83 30.94
C ARG A 44 -46.50 -19.75 29.41
N VAL A 45 -47.55 -19.34 28.69
CA VAL A 45 -47.54 -19.15 27.23
C VAL A 45 -46.64 -17.98 26.82
N LEU A 46 -46.70 -16.85 27.55
CA LEU A 46 -45.86 -15.68 27.29
C LEU A 46 -44.38 -15.96 27.57
N GLN A 47 -44.08 -16.74 28.62
CA GLN A 47 -42.71 -17.15 28.94
C GLN A 47 -42.12 -18.06 27.87
N ALA A 48 -42.91 -19.00 27.33
CA ALA A 48 -42.47 -19.87 26.23
C ALA A 48 -42.16 -19.08 24.95
N LEU A 49 -43.01 -18.11 24.58
CA LEU A 49 -42.77 -17.24 23.42
C LEU A 49 -41.51 -16.39 23.58
N ALA A 50 -41.29 -15.82 24.78
CA ALA A 50 -40.09 -15.06 25.08
C ALA A 50 -38.81 -15.92 24.97
N ALA A 51 -38.84 -17.14 25.49
CA ALA A 51 -37.72 -18.07 25.40
C ALA A 51 -37.38 -18.42 23.94
N VAL A 52 -38.39 -18.68 23.10
CA VAL A 52 -38.19 -18.95 21.67
C VAL A 52 -37.56 -17.75 20.95
N LEU A 53 -38.01 -16.53 21.26
CA LEU A 53 -37.44 -15.29 20.71
C LEU A 53 -35.97 -15.10 21.11
N VAL A 54 -35.63 -15.37 22.37
CA VAL A 54 -34.24 -15.28 22.86
C VAL A 54 -33.36 -16.32 22.20
N VAL A 55 -33.78 -17.58 22.15
CA VAL A 55 -33.01 -18.65 21.48
C VAL A 55 -32.83 -18.34 20.00
N SER A 56 -33.87 -17.82 19.33
CA SER A 56 -33.80 -17.39 17.93
C SER A 56 -32.84 -16.23 17.74
N ALA A 57 -32.87 -15.23 18.64
CA ALA A 57 -31.95 -14.09 18.61
C ALA A 57 -30.49 -14.53 18.86
N VAL A 58 -30.24 -15.39 19.86
CA VAL A 58 -28.92 -15.96 20.15
C VAL A 58 -28.43 -16.80 18.99
N ALA A 59 -29.27 -17.64 18.38
CA ALA A 59 -28.92 -18.42 17.20
C ALA A 59 -28.59 -17.53 15.99
N LEU A 60 -29.31 -16.42 15.82
CA LEU A 60 -29.07 -15.46 14.75
C LEU A 60 -27.78 -14.66 14.98
N VAL A 61 -27.47 -14.29 16.24
CA VAL A 61 -26.19 -13.69 16.63
C VAL A 61 -25.04 -14.68 16.45
N ALA A 62 -25.18 -15.92 16.93
CA ALA A 62 -24.18 -16.97 16.75
C ALA A 62 -23.94 -17.28 15.26
N ARG A 63 -24.99 -17.30 14.43
CA ARG A 63 -24.85 -17.41 12.97
C ARG A 63 -24.16 -16.20 12.34
N ARG A 64 -24.35 -15.00 12.89
CA ARG A 64 -23.67 -13.78 12.42
C ARG A 64 -22.21 -13.68 12.88
N LEU A 65 -21.89 -14.27 14.03
CA LEU A 65 -20.54 -14.39 14.61
C LEU A 65 -19.74 -15.55 13.99
N ARG A 66 -20.41 -16.54 13.38
CA ARG A 66 -19.73 -17.53 12.54
C ARG A 66 -19.08 -16.78 11.37
N ARG A 67 -17.78 -17.03 11.17
CA ARG A 67 -17.00 -16.49 10.04
C ARG A 67 -17.80 -16.70 8.75
N PRO A 68 -17.89 -15.69 7.86
CA PRO A 68 -18.48 -15.91 6.54
C PRO A 68 -17.81 -17.12 5.89
N ALA A 69 -18.59 -17.92 5.17
CA ALA A 69 -18.04 -18.98 4.35
C ALA A 69 -17.00 -18.33 3.43
N ALA A 70 -15.77 -18.86 3.46
CA ALA A 70 -14.70 -18.37 2.59
C ALA A 70 -15.17 -18.54 1.14
N THR A 71 -15.32 -17.44 0.42
CA THR A 71 -15.68 -17.43 -1.01
C THR A 71 -14.50 -17.88 -1.88
N GLY A 72 -13.30 -17.87 -1.30
CA GLY A 72 -12.06 -18.28 -1.95
C GLY A 72 -10.91 -18.49 -0.98
N ALA A 73 -9.71 -18.72 -1.52
CA ALA A 73 -8.48 -18.74 -0.75
C ALA A 73 -7.28 -18.39 -1.63
N LEU A 74 -6.20 -17.93 -1.00
CA LEU A 74 -4.88 -18.06 -1.58
C LEU A 74 -4.28 -19.38 -1.16
N ILE A 75 -3.68 -20.08 -2.10
CA ILE A 75 -3.07 -21.39 -1.90
C ILE A 75 -1.62 -21.26 -2.30
N TRP A 76 -0.73 -21.51 -1.36
CA TRP A 76 0.68 -21.74 -1.64
C TRP A 76 0.89 -23.24 -1.83
N ARG A 77 1.11 -23.64 -3.08
CA ARG A 77 1.35 -25.03 -3.49
C ARG A 77 2.53 -25.10 -4.45
N GLY A 78 3.52 -25.95 -4.13
CA GLY A 78 4.58 -26.33 -5.08
C GLY A 78 5.29 -25.16 -5.76
N GLY A 79 5.72 -24.16 -4.99
CA GLY A 79 6.41 -22.98 -5.55
C GLY A 79 5.47 -21.95 -6.19
N ARG A 80 4.15 -22.11 -6.12
CA ARG A 80 3.20 -21.14 -6.69
C ARG A 80 2.26 -20.59 -5.65
N LEU A 81 1.92 -19.31 -5.78
CA LEU A 81 0.84 -18.66 -5.06
C LEU A 81 -0.33 -18.46 -6.01
N VAL A 82 -1.44 -19.10 -5.71
CA VAL A 82 -2.62 -19.16 -6.58
C VAL A 82 -3.82 -18.63 -5.81
N ARG A 83 -4.66 -17.85 -6.46
CA ARG A 83 -5.97 -17.44 -5.95
C ARG A 83 -7.04 -18.38 -6.49
N GLU A 84 -7.83 -18.93 -5.59
CA GLU A 84 -9.07 -19.64 -5.90
C GLU A 84 -10.24 -18.76 -5.46
N LEU A 85 -11.14 -18.42 -6.36
CA LEU A 85 -12.34 -17.63 -6.07
C LEU A 85 -13.51 -18.16 -6.91
N ASP A 86 -14.62 -18.53 -6.28
CA ASP A 86 -15.82 -19.07 -6.96
C ASP A 86 -15.51 -20.22 -7.95
N GLY A 87 -14.56 -21.09 -7.58
CA GLY A 87 -14.10 -22.21 -8.42
C GLY A 87 -13.15 -21.82 -9.56
N VAL A 88 -12.92 -20.53 -9.79
CA VAL A 88 -11.93 -20.02 -10.74
C VAL A 88 -10.58 -19.92 -10.06
N THR A 89 -9.56 -20.47 -10.72
CA THR A 89 -8.18 -20.48 -10.24
C THR A 89 -7.35 -19.51 -11.09
N SER A 90 -6.69 -18.54 -10.45
CA SER A 90 -5.77 -17.61 -11.11
C SER A 90 -4.42 -17.59 -10.42
N GLU A 91 -3.35 -17.69 -11.20
CA GLU A 91 -2.00 -17.62 -10.65
C GLU A 91 -1.66 -16.16 -10.29
N LEU A 92 -1.27 -15.94 -9.03
CA LEU A 92 -0.77 -14.64 -8.58
C LEU A 92 0.74 -14.55 -8.79
N LEU A 93 1.45 -15.61 -8.44
CA LEU A 93 2.90 -15.64 -8.40
C LEU A 93 3.43 -17.04 -8.71
N ASP A 94 4.45 -17.12 -9.56
CA ASP A 94 5.38 -18.24 -9.61
C ASP A 94 6.64 -17.82 -8.82
N LEU A 95 7.00 -18.60 -7.79
CA LEU A 95 8.13 -18.31 -6.90
C LEU A 95 9.47 -18.73 -7.50
N ASP A 96 9.45 -19.49 -8.60
CA ASP A 96 10.64 -19.87 -9.35
C ASP A 96 11.10 -18.75 -10.31
N GLU A 97 10.26 -17.72 -10.51
CA GLU A 97 10.56 -16.52 -11.29
C GLU A 97 10.95 -15.32 -10.40
N PRO A 98 11.74 -14.35 -10.90
CA PRO A 98 11.98 -13.10 -10.18
C PRO A 98 10.68 -12.33 -9.92
N PHE A 99 10.44 -11.97 -8.66
CA PHE A 99 9.26 -11.23 -8.26
C PHE A 99 9.53 -10.25 -7.11
N GLY A 100 8.64 -9.27 -6.98
CA GLY A 100 8.61 -8.30 -5.89
C GLY A 100 7.29 -8.35 -5.13
N LEU A 101 7.35 -8.12 -3.82
CA LEU A 101 6.18 -7.98 -2.94
C LEU A 101 6.21 -6.58 -2.34
N THR A 102 5.19 -5.77 -2.62
CA THR A 102 5.04 -4.44 -2.03
C THR A 102 3.74 -4.38 -1.23
N VAL A 103 3.82 -3.91 0.01
CA VAL A 103 2.65 -3.64 0.84
C VAL A 103 2.25 -2.18 0.59
N LEU A 104 1.03 -1.94 0.14
CA LEU A 104 0.49 -0.60 -0.15
C LEU A 104 -0.69 -0.33 0.77
N GLY A 105 -0.74 0.80 1.45
CA GLY A 105 -1.82 1.11 2.39
C GLY A 105 -2.52 2.40 2.03
N ASN A 106 -3.85 2.43 2.12
CA ASN A 106 -4.57 3.69 1.99
C ASN A 106 -4.22 4.65 3.13
N ARG A 107 -4.52 5.93 2.97
CA ARG A 107 -4.18 6.97 3.96
C ARG A 107 -4.93 6.78 5.27
N ARG A 108 -6.18 6.34 5.22
CA ARG A 108 -7.00 6.04 6.40
C ARG A 108 -6.54 4.80 7.17
N ARG A 109 -5.60 4.00 6.64
CA ARG A 109 -5.11 2.75 7.24
C ARG A 109 -6.23 1.76 7.57
N THR A 110 -7.27 1.75 6.74
CA THR A 110 -8.37 0.78 6.81
C THR A 110 -8.18 -0.37 5.83
N ARG A 111 -7.38 -0.15 4.78
CA ARG A 111 -7.11 -1.12 3.72
C ARG A 111 -5.63 -1.16 3.37
N VAL A 112 -5.16 -2.37 3.08
CA VAL A 112 -3.84 -2.64 2.53
C VAL A 112 -4.00 -3.51 1.29
N LEU A 113 -3.14 -3.32 0.30
CA LEU A 113 -2.97 -4.17 -0.86
C LEU A 113 -1.61 -4.84 -0.76
N LEU A 114 -1.57 -6.16 -0.98
CA LEU A 114 -0.34 -6.88 -1.28
C LEU A 114 -0.16 -6.88 -2.79
N ALA A 115 0.78 -6.10 -3.29
CA ALA A 115 1.12 -6.04 -4.71
C ALA A 115 2.25 -7.03 -5.01
N PHE A 116 1.94 -8.05 -5.79
CA PHE A 116 2.87 -9.02 -6.36
C PHE A 116 3.26 -8.52 -7.74
N THR A 117 4.52 -8.15 -7.91
CA THR A 117 5.05 -7.54 -9.13
C THR A 117 5.95 -8.55 -9.84
N ARG A 118 5.67 -8.81 -11.12
CA ARG A 118 6.48 -9.58 -12.07
C ARG A 118 6.58 -8.76 -13.36
N LEU A 119 7.63 -9.01 -14.16
CA LEU A 119 7.76 -8.35 -15.47
C LEU A 119 6.54 -8.60 -16.38
N SER A 120 5.89 -9.75 -16.24
CA SER A 120 4.71 -10.13 -17.03
C SER A 120 3.42 -9.49 -16.51
N ALA A 121 3.31 -9.22 -15.20
CA ALA A 121 2.09 -8.70 -14.60
C ALA A 121 2.30 -8.22 -13.15
N THR A 122 1.49 -7.24 -12.76
CA THR A 122 1.22 -6.93 -11.36
C THR A 122 -0.13 -7.52 -10.96
N ARG A 123 -0.17 -8.20 -9.81
CA ARG A 123 -1.38 -8.78 -9.21
C ARG A 123 -1.50 -8.29 -7.78
N PHE A 124 -2.71 -8.01 -7.34
CA PHE A 124 -2.93 -7.41 -6.02
C PHE A 124 -3.88 -8.24 -5.19
N VAL A 125 -3.65 -8.35 -3.89
CA VAL A 125 -4.58 -8.96 -2.94
C VAL A 125 -4.98 -7.93 -1.90
N SER A 126 -6.29 -7.71 -1.73
CA SER A 126 -6.83 -6.82 -0.71
C SER A 126 -6.73 -7.41 0.69
N VAL A 127 -6.49 -6.54 1.67
CA VAL A 127 -6.43 -6.85 3.11
C VAL A 127 -7.22 -5.78 3.85
N HIS A 128 -8.19 -6.20 4.65
CA HIS A 128 -9.04 -5.29 5.41
C HIS A 128 -8.57 -5.22 6.86
N LEU A 129 -8.03 -4.07 7.26
CA LEU A 129 -7.33 -3.94 8.54
C LEU A 129 -8.27 -3.91 9.75
N ASP A 130 -9.56 -3.61 9.56
CA ASP A 130 -10.56 -3.43 10.61
C ASP A 130 -10.85 -4.71 11.41
N GLU A 131 -10.54 -5.89 10.86
CA GLU A 131 -10.78 -7.19 11.52
C GLU A 131 -9.52 -7.73 12.25
N GLY A 132 -8.38 -7.05 12.14
CA GLY A 132 -7.11 -7.49 12.73
C GLY A 132 -6.91 -7.06 14.19
N SER A 133 -6.03 -7.75 14.91
CA SER A 133 -5.51 -7.24 16.19
C SER A 133 -4.68 -5.97 15.97
N ASP A 134 -4.58 -5.12 17.00
CA ASP A 134 -3.80 -3.89 16.93
C ASP A 134 -2.34 -4.13 16.53
N ASP A 135 -1.70 -5.18 17.08
CA ASP A 135 -0.32 -5.55 16.75
C ASP A 135 -0.17 -5.96 15.28
N THR A 136 -1.12 -6.74 14.76
CA THR A 136 -1.10 -7.20 13.36
C THR A 136 -1.27 -6.01 12.42
N ARG A 137 -2.20 -5.11 12.75
CA ARG A 137 -2.45 -3.88 12.01
C ARG A 137 -1.22 -2.98 12.01
N ALA A 138 -0.61 -2.75 13.18
CA ALA A 138 0.61 -1.96 13.29
C ALA A 138 1.75 -2.55 12.46
N ALA A 139 1.94 -3.87 12.50
CA ALA A 139 2.97 -4.54 11.71
C ALA A 139 2.76 -4.39 10.19
N LEU A 140 1.54 -4.57 9.70
CA LEU A 140 1.24 -4.37 8.27
C LEU A 140 1.38 -2.90 7.84
N VAL A 141 0.92 -1.96 8.68
CA VAL A 141 1.05 -0.52 8.40
C VAL A 141 2.51 -0.09 8.38
N ALA A 142 3.37 -0.66 9.22
CA ALA A 142 4.81 -0.37 9.22
C ALA A 142 5.50 -0.77 7.90
N LEU A 143 5.02 -1.84 7.24
CA LEU A 143 5.52 -2.26 5.94
C LEU A 143 4.91 -1.43 4.79
N ALA A 144 3.68 -0.97 4.96
CA ALA A 144 2.89 -0.34 3.91
C ALA A 144 3.47 1.00 3.43
N ALA A 145 3.59 1.19 2.12
CA ALA A 145 3.75 2.51 1.51
C ALA A 145 2.37 3.13 1.28
N THR A 146 2.21 4.41 1.62
CA THR A 146 0.93 5.10 1.46
C THR A 146 0.57 5.31 -0.01
N ILE A 147 -0.64 4.91 -0.38
CA ILE A 147 -1.26 5.18 -1.69
C ILE A 147 -2.53 6.02 -1.54
N PRO A 148 -2.99 6.67 -2.63
CA PRO A 148 -4.28 7.34 -2.69
C PRO A 148 -5.45 6.45 -2.28
N GLU A 149 -6.52 7.06 -1.74
CA GLU A 149 -7.71 6.31 -1.35
C GLU A 149 -8.38 5.63 -2.54
N GLY A 150 -8.45 6.31 -3.70
CA GLY A 150 -9.04 5.76 -4.92
C GLY A 150 -8.28 4.53 -5.45
N ASP A 151 -6.95 4.56 -5.38
CA ASP A 151 -6.10 3.47 -5.86
C ASP A 151 -6.23 2.21 -4.98
N ALA A 152 -6.63 2.36 -3.71
CA ALA A 152 -6.84 1.24 -2.80
C ALA A 152 -8.20 0.53 -3.00
N LEU A 153 -9.13 1.12 -3.76
CA LEU A 153 -10.50 0.61 -3.94
C LEU A 153 -10.71 -0.08 -5.29
N ASP A 154 -9.92 0.28 -6.32
CA ASP A 154 -10.25 0.02 -7.73
C ASP A 154 -9.66 -1.28 -8.30
N VAL A 155 -8.98 -2.08 -7.47
CA VAL A 155 -8.00 -3.02 -8.03
C VAL A 155 -8.61 -4.34 -8.54
N ASP A 156 -9.77 -4.76 -8.04
CA ASP A 156 -10.45 -5.98 -8.52
C ASP A 156 -12.00 -5.89 -8.47
N GLY A 157 -12.58 -4.75 -8.09
CA GLY A 157 -14.05 -4.55 -7.99
C GLY A 157 -14.79 -5.40 -6.95
N ALA A 158 -14.17 -6.46 -6.43
CA ALA A 158 -14.70 -7.35 -5.41
C ALA A 158 -14.16 -6.96 -4.02
N ASP A 159 -15.07 -6.76 -3.07
CA ASP A 159 -14.75 -6.47 -1.66
C ASP A 159 -14.38 -7.77 -0.93
N ILE A 160 -13.45 -8.53 -1.49
CA ILE A 160 -12.96 -9.82 -0.98
C ILE A 160 -11.47 -9.67 -0.71
N GLY A 161 -11.04 -10.07 0.49
CA GLY A 161 -9.65 -9.91 0.89
C GLY A 161 -9.19 -10.94 1.91
N LEU A 162 -7.89 -10.91 2.18
CA LEU A 162 -7.29 -11.67 3.26
C LEU A 162 -7.61 -11.03 4.60
N HIS A 163 -7.75 -11.87 5.62
CA HIS A 163 -7.68 -11.43 7.00
C HIS A 163 -6.27 -10.88 7.32
N PRO A 164 -6.13 -9.82 8.14
CA PRO A 164 -4.82 -9.22 8.43
C PRO A 164 -3.77 -10.19 8.96
N ALA A 165 -4.17 -11.13 9.82
CA ALA A 165 -3.25 -12.13 10.36
C ALA A 165 -2.69 -13.06 9.28
N ASP A 166 -3.53 -13.46 8.32
CA ASP A 166 -3.14 -14.32 7.21
C ASP A 166 -2.26 -13.57 6.22
N ALA A 167 -2.58 -12.30 5.94
CA ALA A 167 -1.74 -11.42 5.13
C ALA A 167 -0.34 -11.26 5.75
N LEU A 168 -0.25 -10.96 7.04
CA LEU A 168 1.03 -10.81 7.74
C LEU A 168 1.80 -12.14 7.77
N ALA A 169 1.13 -13.26 7.98
CA ALA A 169 1.74 -14.58 7.95
C ALA A 169 2.29 -14.92 6.55
N LEU A 170 1.56 -14.60 5.48
CA LEU A 170 2.00 -14.76 4.10
C LEU A 170 3.22 -13.89 3.78
N VAL A 171 3.18 -12.59 4.14
CA VAL A 171 4.30 -11.67 3.95
C VAL A 171 5.56 -12.20 4.64
N ARG A 172 5.46 -12.61 5.91
CA ARG A 172 6.59 -13.18 6.66
C ARG A 172 7.06 -14.53 6.13
N ALA A 173 6.17 -15.32 5.54
CA ALA A 173 6.56 -16.57 4.91
C ALA A 173 7.35 -16.31 3.62
N LEU A 174 6.89 -15.39 2.77
CA LEU A 174 7.58 -14.99 1.54
C LEU A 174 8.91 -14.29 1.82
N GLU A 175 8.99 -13.44 2.84
CA GLU A 175 10.25 -12.82 3.24
C GLU A 175 11.28 -13.86 3.73
N ARG A 176 10.84 -14.88 4.47
CA ARG A 176 11.76 -15.94 4.92
C ARG A 176 12.28 -16.82 3.79
N THR A 177 11.44 -17.13 2.79
CA THR A 177 11.85 -17.98 1.67
C THR A 177 12.52 -17.20 0.54
N HIS A 178 12.12 -15.94 0.34
CA HIS A 178 12.66 -15.02 -0.67
C HIS A 178 12.98 -13.66 -0.01
N PRO A 179 14.14 -13.52 0.66
CA PRO A 179 14.49 -12.33 1.45
C PRO A 179 14.52 -11.01 0.68
N LEU A 180 14.71 -11.07 -0.63
CA LEU A 180 14.74 -9.88 -1.49
C LEU A 180 13.36 -9.46 -1.98
N SER A 181 12.31 -10.27 -1.79
CA SER A 181 10.98 -10.00 -2.35
C SER A 181 10.40 -8.66 -1.89
N LEU A 182 10.49 -8.32 -0.60
CA LEU A 182 10.02 -7.04 -0.05
C LEU A 182 10.83 -5.82 -0.50
N ARG A 183 12.01 -6.06 -1.08
CA ARG A 183 12.95 -5.03 -1.55
C ARG A 183 13.09 -5.05 -3.06
N SER A 184 12.24 -5.81 -3.74
CA SER A 184 12.24 -5.93 -5.18
C SER A 184 10.91 -5.49 -5.75
N LEU A 185 10.93 -4.97 -6.96
CA LEU A 185 9.78 -4.48 -7.67
C LEU A 185 10.01 -4.60 -9.17
N TYR A 186 9.10 -5.25 -9.86
CA TYR A 186 9.21 -5.56 -11.29
C TYR A 186 8.00 -4.97 -12.00
N LEU A 187 8.19 -3.83 -12.66
CA LEU A 187 7.16 -3.11 -13.38
C LEU A 187 7.53 -2.96 -14.85
N SER A 188 6.56 -2.47 -15.61
CA SER A 188 6.77 -2.01 -16.98
C SER A 188 6.40 -0.54 -17.07
N THR A 189 7.17 0.23 -17.82
CA THR A 189 6.87 1.64 -18.09
C THR A 189 5.69 1.75 -19.06
N SER A 190 5.16 2.95 -19.27
CA SER A 190 4.11 3.18 -20.28
C SER A 190 4.54 2.85 -21.72
N LYS A 191 5.85 2.73 -21.97
CA LYS A 191 6.41 2.34 -23.28
C LYS A 191 6.67 0.83 -23.38
N GLY A 192 6.46 0.09 -22.30
CA GLY A 192 6.72 -1.34 -22.21
C GLY A 192 8.14 -1.70 -21.75
N ASP A 193 9.02 -0.72 -21.51
CA ASP A 193 10.36 -0.98 -21.01
C ASP A 193 10.31 -1.55 -19.58
N PRO A 194 11.17 -2.52 -19.23
CA PRO A 194 11.23 -3.04 -17.87
C PRO A 194 11.78 -1.99 -16.91
N LEU A 195 11.10 -1.83 -15.77
CA LEU A 195 11.58 -1.15 -14.58
C LEU A 195 11.75 -2.18 -13.48
N VAL A 196 13.00 -2.49 -13.15
CA VAL A 196 13.34 -3.51 -12.15
C VAL A 196 14.11 -2.87 -11.02
N LEU A 197 13.55 -2.92 -9.82
CA LEU A 197 14.31 -2.78 -8.58
C LEU A 197 14.58 -4.20 -8.07
N ALA A 198 15.84 -4.61 -8.00
CA ALA A 198 16.26 -5.90 -7.47
C ALA A 198 17.22 -5.69 -6.31
N GLY A 199 16.68 -5.58 -5.09
CA GLY A 199 17.45 -5.34 -3.88
C GLY A 199 18.10 -3.96 -3.81
N HIS A 200 19.25 -3.80 -4.46
CA HIS A 200 20.03 -2.55 -4.48
C HIS A 200 20.27 -2.01 -5.89
N ASP A 201 19.83 -2.71 -6.94
CA ASP A 201 20.03 -2.25 -8.31
C ASP A 201 18.67 -1.83 -8.90
N ILE A 202 18.62 -0.66 -9.54
CA ILE A 202 17.49 -0.20 -10.35
C ILE A 202 17.89 -0.25 -11.82
N HIS A 203 17.16 -1.00 -12.62
CA HIS A 203 17.29 -1.05 -14.07
C HIS A 203 16.06 -0.44 -14.73
N LEU A 204 16.29 0.43 -15.71
CA LEU A 204 15.23 1.10 -16.46
C LEU A 204 15.62 1.25 -17.92
N GLY A 205 15.17 0.31 -18.76
CA GLY A 205 15.63 0.24 -20.15
C GLY A 205 17.15 0.15 -20.22
N ALA A 206 17.81 1.16 -20.79
CA ALA A 206 19.27 1.24 -20.91
C ALA A 206 19.97 1.80 -19.65
N HIS A 207 19.23 2.39 -18.70
CA HIS A 207 19.81 3.01 -17.51
C HIS A 207 19.91 2.03 -16.35
N SER A 208 20.96 2.17 -15.54
CA SER A 208 21.19 1.35 -14.35
C SER A 208 21.70 2.21 -13.20
N PHE A 209 21.11 2.05 -12.02
CA PHE A 209 21.50 2.75 -10.80
C PHE A 209 21.80 1.76 -9.68
N ASP A 210 22.98 1.88 -9.07
CA ASP A 210 23.41 1.13 -7.89
C ASP A 210 23.11 1.93 -6.63
N LEU A 211 22.12 1.49 -5.85
CA LEU A 211 21.69 2.12 -4.60
C LEU A 211 22.69 1.93 -3.45
N ARG A 212 23.79 1.20 -3.65
CA ARG A 212 24.91 1.17 -2.69
C ARG A 212 25.94 2.25 -2.98
N ALA A 213 25.92 2.83 -4.17
CA ALA A 213 26.78 3.94 -4.55
C ALA A 213 26.06 5.27 -4.30
N PRO A 214 26.80 6.39 -4.15
CA PRO A 214 26.17 7.69 -3.97
C PRO A 214 25.27 8.01 -5.16
N LEU A 215 24.02 8.37 -4.87
CA LEU A 215 22.99 8.66 -5.85
C LEU A 215 22.32 9.99 -5.50
N GLU A 216 22.09 10.82 -6.50
CA GLU A 216 21.29 12.03 -6.33
C GLU A 216 19.87 11.74 -6.76
N TRP A 217 18.91 12.08 -5.92
CA TRP A 217 17.50 12.05 -6.29
C TRP A 217 16.74 13.18 -5.61
N ARG A 218 15.66 13.62 -6.25
CA ARG A 218 14.76 14.63 -5.68
C ARG A 218 13.32 14.49 -6.19
N PRO A 219 12.31 14.60 -5.31
CA PRO A 219 10.91 14.64 -5.70
C PRO A 219 10.49 16.06 -6.09
N PHE A 220 9.64 16.21 -7.10
CA PHE A 220 9.05 17.49 -7.47
C PHE A 220 7.70 17.28 -8.17
N VAL A 221 6.97 18.37 -8.41
CA VAL A 221 5.74 18.37 -9.23
C VAL A 221 5.86 19.36 -10.36
N PHE A 222 5.13 19.10 -11.44
CA PHE A 222 4.99 20.04 -12.55
C PHE A 222 3.61 19.92 -13.16
N HIS A 223 3.16 21.01 -13.78
CA HIS A 223 1.93 21.04 -14.55
C HIS A 223 2.27 20.85 -16.03
N GLU A 224 1.49 20.04 -16.74
CA GLU A 224 1.53 20.00 -18.20
C GLU A 224 0.12 20.25 -18.73
N SER A 225 0.02 21.25 -19.60
CA SER A 225 -1.21 21.62 -20.27
C SER A 225 -1.23 21.02 -21.67
N SER A 226 -2.31 20.30 -21.99
CA SER A 226 -2.59 19.81 -23.34
C SER A 226 -3.95 20.34 -23.77
N GLY A 227 -3.95 21.41 -24.56
CA GLY A 227 -5.17 22.14 -24.91
C GLY A 227 -5.83 22.76 -23.67
N ALA A 228 -7.10 22.42 -23.43
CA ALA A 228 -7.89 22.94 -22.31
C ALA A 228 -7.70 22.17 -20.98
N ILE A 229 -6.91 21.10 -20.97
CA ILE A 229 -6.72 20.22 -19.80
C ILE A 229 -5.32 20.46 -19.22
N THR A 230 -5.26 20.85 -17.94
CA THR A 230 -4.02 20.90 -17.17
C THR A 230 -3.97 19.70 -16.23
N THR A 231 -2.93 18.88 -16.37
CA THR A 231 -2.68 17.73 -15.48
C THR A 231 -1.48 18.04 -14.59
N LEU A 232 -1.66 17.82 -13.27
CA LEU A 232 -0.57 17.87 -12.31
C LEU A 232 0.14 16.51 -12.28
N TYR A 233 1.45 16.51 -12.45
CA TYR A 233 2.29 15.32 -12.38
C TYR A 233 3.19 15.38 -11.14
N GLN A 234 3.42 14.21 -10.56
CA GLN A 234 4.54 14.00 -9.64
C GLN A 234 5.72 13.42 -10.39
N ALA A 235 6.91 13.83 -9.98
CA ALA A 235 8.16 13.44 -10.59
C ALA A 235 9.20 13.05 -9.55
N THR A 236 10.13 12.19 -9.97
CA THR A 236 11.34 11.85 -9.21
C THR A 236 12.49 11.92 -10.19
N TRP A 237 13.36 12.90 -10.03
CA TRP A 237 14.60 13.00 -10.79
C TRP A 237 15.67 12.15 -10.13
N LEU A 238 16.44 11.43 -10.94
CA LEU A 238 17.55 10.57 -10.51
C LEU A 238 18.79 10.88 -11.33
N ARG A 239 19.95 10.89 -10.68
CA ARG A 239 21.25 11.03 -11.33
C ARG A 239 22.34 10.21 -10.65
N GLN A 240 23.09 9.44 -11.44
CA GLN A 240 24.25 8.69 -10.97
C GLN A 240 25.22 8.43 -12.14
N ARG A 241 26.53 8.65 -11.93
CA ARG A 241 27.60 8.34 -12.92
C ARG A 241 27.37 8.92 -14.34
N GLY A 242 26.65 10.03 -14.45
CA GLY A 242 26.35 10.67 -15.73
C GLY A 242 25.03 10.23 -16.36
N ASP A 243 24.41 9.15 -15.86
CA ASP A 243 23.03 8.81 -16.20
C ASP A 243 22.06 9.71 -15.45
N GLU A 244 21.06 10.20 -16.17
CA GLU A 244 20.02 11.08 -15.67
C GLU A 244 18.65 10.67 -16.24
N LEU A 245 17.64 10.60 -15.38
CA LEU A 245 16.27 10.36 -15.81
C LEU A 245 15.25 10.92 -14.82
N VAL A 246 14.00 11.01 -15.26
CA VAL A 246 12.87 11.48 -14.46
C VAL A 246 11.73 10.48 -14.52
N LEU A 247 11.46 9.82 -13.40
CA LEU A 247 10.23 9.03 -13.24
C LEU A 247 9.05 9.99 -13.08
N VAL A 248 7.98 9.80 -13.84
CA VAL A 248 6.79 10.65 -13.80
C VAL A 248 5.53 9.82 -13.63
N ALA A 249 4.55 10.35 -12.91
CA ALA A 249 3.22 9.76 -12.80
C ALA A 249 2.18 10.87 -12.56
N PRO A 250 0.92 10.69 -12.98
CA PRO A 250 -0.15 11.62 -12.64
C PRO A 250 -0.28 11.79 -11.12
N MET A 251 -0.40 13.03 -10.66
CA MET A 251 -0.62 13.31 -9.24
C MET A 251 -2.07 12.98 -8.89
N PRO A 252 -2.31 12.13 -7.88
CA PRO A 252 -3.66 11.79 -7.43
C PRO A 252 -4.34 12.99 -6.75
N LEU A 253 -5.61 13.23 -7.10
CA LEU A 253 -6.35 14.44 -6.74
C LEU A 253 -6.58 14.60 -5.23
N ASP A 254 -6.63 13.49 -4.49
CA ASP A 254 -6.81 13.44 -3.04
C ASP A 254 -5.51 13.70 -2.25
N VAL A 255 -4.35 13.62 -2.90
CA VAL A 255 -3.03 13.93 -2.29
C VAL A 255 -2.64 15.39 -2.46
N ILE A 256 -3.33 16.17 -3.31
CA ILE A 256 -3.14 17.62 -3.40
C ILE A 256 -3.52 18.23 -2.03
N PRO A 257 -2.55 18.79 -1.27
CA PRO A 257 -2.84 19.29 0.07
C PRO A 257 -3.69 20.56 -0.04
N ARG A 258 -5.01 20.39 0.09
CA ARG A 258 -5.96 21.53 0.18
C ARG A 258 -5.98 22.15 1.58
N SER A 259 -5.44 21.46 2.59
CA SER A 259 -5.19 21.96 3.94
C SER A 259 -4.19 21.04 4.67
N GLY A 260 -3.50 21.55 5.70
CA GLY A 260 -2.51 20.80 6.50
C GLY A 260 -3.07 19.61 7.31
N SER A 261 -4.39 19.35 7.23
CA SER A 261 -5.09 18.20 7.83
C SER A 261 -5.38 17.06 6.85
N ALA A 262 -5.04 17.20 5.55
CA ALA A 262 -4.61 16.05 4.75
C ALA A 262 -3.35 15.43 5.42
N LEU A 263 -2.57 14.47 4.94
CA LEU A 263 -1.32 14.01 5.64
C LEU A 263 -1.45 13.40 7.08
N GLY A 264 -2.54 13.60 7.83
CA GLY A 264 -2.73 13.00 9.16
C GLY A 264 -2.75 11.47 9.07
N GLY A 265 -1.73 10.81 9.64
CA GLY A 265 -1.53 9.36 9.56
C GLY A 265 -0.41 8.91 8.62
N THR A 266 0.23 9.84 7.90
CA THR A 266 1.45 9.59 7.11
C THR A 266 2.69 9.73 8.01
N PRO A 267 3.60 8.73 8.06
CA PRO A 267 4.84 8.82 8.81
C PRO A 267 5.67 10.04 8.43
N ALA A 268 6.37 10.67 9.38
CA ALA A 268 7.19 11.85 9.12
C ALA A 268 8.26 11.64 8.03
N SER A 269 8.80 10.42 7.93
CA SER A 269 9.73 10.03 6.86
C SER A 269 9.08 10.10 5.46
N GLU A 270 7.84 9.64 5.33
CA GLU A 270 7.08 9.76 4.09
C GLU A 270 6.73 11.21 3.79
N LEU A 271 6.42 12.03 4.80
CA LEU A 271 6.16 13.46 4.59
C LEU A 271 7.35 14.17 3.96
N ARG A 272 8.58 13.81 4.36
CA ARG A 272 9.79 14.33 3.72
C ARG A 272 9.89 13.89 2.26
N ILE A 273 9.59 12.62 1.98
CA ILE A 273 9.63 12.05 0.63
C ILE A 273 8.53 12.64 -0.28
N LEU A 274 7.39 13.03 0.31
CA LEU A 274 6.25 13.64 -0.36
C LEU A 274 6.35 15.17 -0.46
N ALA A 275 7.29 15.81 0.25
CA ALA A 275 7.53 17.24 0.14
C ALA A 275 8.07 17.57 -1.25
N GLN A 276 7.19 18.07 -2.12
CA GLN A 276 7.47 18.33 -3.53
C GLN A 276 7.62 19.83 -3.76
N THR A 277 8.70 20.21 -4.43
CA THR A 277 8.86 21.54 -5.02
C THR A 277 8.11 21.60 -6.35
N SER A 278 7.50 22.74 -6.67
CA SER A 278 6.96 22.96 -8.02
C SER A 278 8.09 23.41 -8.94
N GLU A 279 8.20 22.77 -10.10
CA GLU A 279 9.25 23.04 -11.08
C GLU A 279 8.71 23.09 -12.50
N ALA A 280 9.56 23.54 -13.44
CA ALA A 280 9.27 23.46 -14.85
C ALA A 280 9.20 21.98 -15.30
N PRO A 281 8.37 21.65 -16.30
CA PRO A 281 8.31 20.29 -16.82
C PRO A 281 9.69 19.84 -17.33
N PRO A 282 10.14 18.63 -16.97
CA PRO A 282 11.43 18.10 -17.44
C PRO A 282 11.40 17.86 -18.96
N PRO A 283 12.54 17.82 -19.67
CA PRO A 283 12.58 17.40 -21.08
C PRO A 283 11.96 16.03 -21.30
N ARG A 284 11.24 15.81 -22.42
CA ARG A 284 10.43 14.60 -22.64
C ARG A 284 11.26 13.33 -22.78
N GLU A 285 12.46 13.47 -23.32
CA GLU A 285 13.46 12.42 -23.50
C GLU A 285 13.95 11.84 -22.18
N LEU A 286 13.95 12.62 -21.10
CA LEU A 286 14.33 12.15 -19.77
C LEU A 286 13.17 11.48 -19.02
N ARG A 287 11.93 11.64 -19.50
CA ARG A 287 10.74 11.20 -18.78
C ARG A 287 10.47 9.72 -18.99
N VAL A 288 10.25 9.04 -17.88
CA VAL A 288 9.74 7.67 -17.87
C VAL A 288 8.47 7.61 -17.04
N ALA A 289 7.35 7.34 -17.70
CA ALA A 289 6.08 7.22 -17.01
C ALA A 289 5.96 5.85 -16.32
N ILE A 290 5.57 5.89 -15.06
CA ILE A 290 5.35 4.72 -14.21
C ILE A 290 3.97 4.80 -13.55
N ASP A 291 3.50 3.68 -13.02
CA ASP A 291 2.29 3.65 -12.22
C ASP A 291 2.50 4.41 -10.89
N ARG A 292 1.56 5.32 -10.60
CA ARG A 292 1.60 6.22 -9.44
C ARG A 292 1.61 5.48 -8.10
N MET A 293 1.04 4.27 -8.03
CA MET A 293 1.02 3.46 -6.80
C MET A 293 2.43 3.06 -6.34
N PHE A 294 3.38 2.97 -7.27
CA PHE A 294 4.74 2.52 -7.02
C PHE A 294 5.77 3.65 -6.91
N MET A 295 5.35 4.90 -7.11
CA MET A 295 6.23 6.06 -6.97
C MET A 295 6.78 6.19 -5.55
N LEU A 296 5.93 6.01 -4.52
CA LEU A 296 6.38 6.12 -3.12
C LEU A 296 7.26 4.93 -2.68
N PRO A 297 6.91 3.66 -2.98
CA PRO A 297 7.83 2.53 -2.78
C PRO A 297 9.22 2.76 -3.40
N LEU A 298 9.28 3.25 -4.64
CA LEU A 298 10.55 3.56 -5.30
C LEU A 298 11.32 4.67 -4.56
N ARG A 299 10.65 5.77 -4.19
CA ARG A 299 11.30 6.84 -3.43
C ARG A 299 11.82 6.36 -2.07
N ARG A 300 11.13 5.44 -1.38
CA ARG A 300 11.65 4.81 -0.14
C ARG A 300 12.94 4.03 -0.39
N ALA A 301 13.03 3.29 -1.51
CA ALA A 301 14.26 2.60 -1.89
C ALA A 301 15.40 3.58 -2.20
N LEU A 302 15.10 4.71 -2.86
CA LEU A 302 16.06 5.78 -3.11
C LEU A 302 16.52 6.50 -1.84
N ASP A 303 15.62 6.72 -0.88
CA ASP A 303 15.94 7.37 0.40
C ASP A 303 16.88 6.51 1.27
N ALA A 304 16.87 5.18 1.05
CA ALA A 304 17.80 4.25 1.70
C ALA A 304 19.21 4.23 1.07
N ALA A 305 19.40 4.86 -0.10
CA ALA A 305 20.70 4.92 -0.76
C ALA A 305 21.63 5.95 -0.07
N PRO A 306 22.96 5.74 -0.09
CA PRO A 306 23.89 6.72 0.43
C PRO A 306 23.74 8.07 -0.29
N PRO A 307 23.62 9.19 0.43
CA PRO A 307 23.51 10.49 -0.20
C PRO A 307 24.79 10.80 -0.98
N ALA A 308 24.63 11.34 -2.19
CA ALA A 308 25.74 11.97 -2.89
C ALA A 308 26.38 13.03 -1.99
N LYS A 309 27.70 12.91 -1.76
CA LYS A 309 28.45 13.98 -1.10
C LYS A 309 28.30 15.22 -1.96
N ARG A 310 27.46 16.17 -1.53
CA ARG A 310 27.51 17.54 -2.05
C ARG A 310 28.94 18.01 -1.86
N ALA A 311 29.65 18.27 -2.96
CA ALA A 311 30.84 19.09 -2.88
C ALA A 311 30.42 20.38 -2.17
N PRO A 312 31.19 20.87 -1.17
CA PRO A 312 30.87 22.14 -0.53
C PRO A 312 30.79 23.20 -1.63
N SER A 313 29.59 23.76 -1.81
CA SER A 313 29.41 24.93 -2.65
C SER A 313 30.28 26.03 -2.04
N ILE A 314 31.39 26.35 -2.69
CA ILE A 314 32.18 27.53 -2.36
C ILE A 314 31.19 28.70 -2.41
N PRO A 315 30.91 29.40 -1.29
CA PRO A 315 30.01 30.54 -1.33
C PRO A 315 30.59 31.56 -2.32
N PRO A 316 29.76 32.20 -3.17
CA PRO A 316 30.25 33.19 -4.11
C PRO A 316 31.03 34.25 -3.33
N ALA A 317 32.30 34.43 -3.73
CA ALA A 317 33.18 35.42 -3.14
C ALA A 317 32.44 36.76 -3.11
N THR A 318 32.15 37.24 -1.91
CA THR A 318 31.63 38.59 -1.73
C THR A 318 32.66 39.53 -2.34
N HIS A 319 32.31 40.13 -3.48
CA HIS A 319 33.04 41.26 -4.03
C HIS A 319 32.99 42.37 -2.98
N ARG A 320 34.00 42.40 -2.11
CA ARG A 320 34.28 43.48 -1.19
C ARG A 320 34.65 44.68 -2.04
N LYS A 321 33.65 45.50 -2.36
CA LYS A 321 33.83 46.79 -3.03
C LYS A 321 34.75 47.63 -2.16
N ALA A 322 36.00 47.76 -2.58
CA ALA A 322 36.96 48.66 -1.96
C ALA A 322 36.42 50.08 -2.05
N ALA A 323 35.99 50.62 -0.90
CA ALA A 323 35.78 52.05 -0.76
C ALA A 323 37.16 52.71 -0.84
N ARG A 324 37.42 53.36 -1.98
CA ARG A 324 38.56 54.25 -2.20
C ARG A 324 38.51 55.37 -1.17
N SER A 325 39.67 55.61 -0.54
CA SER A 325 39.98 56.87 0.10
C SER A 325 40.23 57.97 -0.95
N SER A 326 39.61 59.11 -0.75
CA SER A 326 39.99 60.45 -1.24
C SER A 326 38.98 61.41 -0.62
N ALA A 327 39.28 62.56 -0.04
CA ALA A 327 40.46 63.34 0.30
C ALA A 327 39.99 64.20 1.52
N GLY A 328 40.83 64.65 2.46
CA GLY A 328 41.85 65.67 2.25
C GLY A 328 41.24 67.06 2.48
N ASP A 329 41.75 67.74 3.51
CA ASP A 329 41.55 69.14 3.95
C ASP A 329 40.28 69.53 4.72
#